data_AF-X0Y4B8-F1
#
_entry.id   AF-X0Y4B8-F1
#
_cell.length_a   1.000
_cell.length_b   1.000
_cell.length_c   1.000
_cell.angle_alpha   90.00
_cell.angle_beta   90.00
_cell.angle_gamma   90.00
#
_symmetry.space_group_name_H-M   'P 1'
#
loop_
_entity.id
_entity.type
_entity.pdbx_description
1 polymer ?
#
loop_
_entity_poly.entity_id
_entity_poly.type
_entity_poly.pdbx_seq_one_letter_code
_entity_poly.pdbx_strand_id
1 'polypeptide(L)'
;MGKKDKNDKAVTYAYRLFSVRPRSEKELRERLSGKGFGGATACKVISFLKDKNIIDDLRFARLWVESRMRANPKGDMALERELRQK
;
A
#
# COMPACT_ATOMS: atom_id res chain seq x y z
N MET A 1 15.74 -8.64 22.22
CA MET A 1 15.10 -7.95 21.08
C MET A 1 14.25 -8.95 20.29
N GLY A 2 12.96 -9.00 20.58
CA GLY A 2 12.05 -10.04 20.12
C GLY A 2 11.38 -9.70 18.79
N LYS A 3 10.74 -10.69 18.15
CA LYS A 3 9.97 -10.54 16.90
C LYS A 3 8.96 -9.36 16.91
N LYS A 4 8.53 -8.92 18.10
CA LYS A 4 7.63 -7.77 18.32
C LYS A 4 8.26 -6.45 17.87
N ASP A 5 9.53 -6.19 18.24
CA ASP A 5 10.27 -4.99 17.85
C ASP A 5 10.41 -4.84 16.33
N LYS A 6 10.56 -5.96 15.61
CA LYS A 6 10.66 -5.96 14.14
C LYS A 6 9.33 -5.60 13.48
N ASN A 7 8.21 -6.11 14.02
CA ASN A 7 6.88 -5.78 13.51
C ASN A 7 6.54 -4.31 13.75
N ASP A 8 6.83 -3.77 14.93
CA ASP A 8 6.51 -2.37 15.26
C ASP A 8 7.30 -1.38 14.37
N LYS A 9 8.56 -1.71 14.07
CA LYS A 9 9.38 -0.97 13.10
C LYS A 9 8.82 -1.04 11.68
N ALA A 10 8.33 -2.20 11.26
CA ALA A 10 7.72 -2.39 9.96
C ALA A 10 6.39 -1.63 9.82
N VAL A 11 5.55 -1.66 10.86
CA VAL A 11 4.30 -0.88 10.93
C VAL A 11 4.58 0.62 10.88
N THR A 12 5.53 1.11 11.67
CA THR A 12 5.93 2.53 11.67
C THR A 12 6.43 2.96 10.29
N TYR A 13 7.21 2.10 9.63
CA TYR A 13 7.68 2.37 8.28
C TYR A 13 6.54 2.38 7.26
N ALA A 14 5.58 1.45 7.37
CA ALA A 14 4.39 1.43 6.54
C ALA A 14 3.57 2.73 6.71
N TYR A 15 3.34 3.20 7.93
CA TYR A 15 2.65 4.48 8.16
C TYR A 15 3.36 5.66 7.50
N ARG A 16 4.69 5.76 7.64
CA ARG A 16 5.47 6.81 6.95
C ARG A 16 5.33 6.73 5.44
N LEU A 17 5.28 5.51 4.89
CA LEU A 17 5.00 5.32 3.48
C LEU A 17 3.61 5.90 3.14
N PHE A 18 2.53 5.44 3.79
CA PHE A 18 1.18 5.89 3.48
C PHE A 18 0.96 7.40 3.69
N SER A 19 1.65 8.02 4.64
CA SER A 19 1.59 9.47 4.89
C SER A 19 2.08 10.31 3.71
N VAL A 20 2.94 9.77 2.84
CA VAL A 20 3.43 10.49 1.64
C VAL A 20 2.47 10.34 0.48
N ARG A 21 2.03 9.09 0.23
CA ARG A 21 1.02 8.77 -0.77
C ARG A 21 0.40 7.42 -0.44
N PRO A 22 -0.87 7.22 -0.79
CA PRO A 22 -1.46 5.90 -0.69
C PRO A 22 -0.81 4.94 -1.71
N ARG A 23 -0.62 3.67 -1.31
CA ARG A 23 0.08 2.62 -2.06
C ARG A 23 -0.71 1.31 -2.02
N SER A 24 -0.52 0.46 -3.01
CA SER A 24 -1.08 -0.90 -3.01
C SER A 24 -0.37 -1.82 -2.04
N GLU A 25 -1.00 -2.95 -1.70
CA GLU A 25 -0.37 -4.03 -0.93
C GLU A 25 0.96 -4.49 -1.54
N LYS A 26 1.00 -4.66 -2.88
CA LYS A 26 2.20 -5.12 -3.60
C LYS A 26 3.37 -4.15 -3.41
N GLU A 27 3.12 -2.85 -3.58
CA GLU A 27 4.13 -1.82 -3.33
C GLU A 27 4.61 -1.84 -1.87
N LEU A 28 3.71 -2.03 -0.91
CA LEU A 28 4.10 -2.11 0.49
C LEU A 28 4.99 -3.33 0.77
N ARG A 29 4.65 -4.48 0.18
CA ARG A 29 5.43 -5.72 0.31
C ARG A 29 6.84 -5.57 -0.25
N GLU A 30 6.97 -4.99 -1.44
CA GLU A 30 8.25 -4.71 -2.08
C GLU A 30 9.09 -3.74 -1.23
N ARG A 31 8.49 -2.66 -0.71
CA ARG A 31 9.18 -1.69 0.14
C ARG A 31 9.63 -2.28 1.48
N LEU A 32 8.81 -3.13 2.09
CA LEU A 32 9.16 -3.83 3.32
C LEU A 32 10.31 -4.80 3.08
N SER A 33 10.26 -5.57 1.99
CA SER A 33 11.34 -6.49 1.62
C SER A 33 12.64 -5.74 1.30
N GLY A 34 12.59 -4.66 0.52
CA GLY A 34 13.75 -3.83 0.20
C GLY A 34 14.38 -3.15 1.43
N LYS A 35 13.63 -2.98 2.52
CA LYS A 35 14.14 -2.49 3.80
C LYS A 35 14.70 -3.59 4.72
N GLY A 36 14.66 -4.85 4.29
CA GLY A 36 15.18 -6.00 5.04
C GLY A 36 14.17 -6.61 6.01
N PHE A 37 12.88 -6.30 5.91
CA PHE A 37 11.86 -7.02 6.65
C PHE A 37 11.57 -8.36 5.98
N GLY A 38 11.72 -9.46 6.72
CA GLY A 38 11.43 -10.79 6.20
C GLY A 38 9.96 -10.97 5.82
N GLY A 39 9.68 -11.88 4.88
CA GLY A 39 8.34 -12.10 4.32
C GLY A 39 7.25 -12.37 5.37
N ALA A 40 7.56 -13.12 6.44
CA ALA A 40 6.62 -13.35 7.53
C ALA A 40 6.22 -12.08 8.29
N THR A 41 7.16 -11.14 8.49
CA THR A 41 6.86 -9.84 9.11
C THR A 41 6.07 -8.95 8.14
N ALA A 42 6.43 -8.94 6.86
CA ALA A 42 5.69 -8.20 5.85
C ALA A 42 4.22 -8.66 5.77
N CYS A 43 3.97 -9.97 5.71
CA CYS A 43 2.62 -10.53 5.70
C CYS A 43 1.83 -10.14 6.95
N LYS A 44 2.43 -10.21 8.15
CA LYS A 44 1.77 -9.80 9.40
C LYS A 44 1.41 -8.33 9.42
N VAL A 45 2.31 -7.46 8.96
CA VAL A 45 2.11 -6.01 8.91
C VAL A 45 1.02 -5.67 7.90
N ILE A 46 1.04 -6.29 6.72
CA ILE A 46 0.00 -6.12 5.71
C ILE A 46 -1.36 -6.53 6.26
N SER A 47 -1.48 -7.73 6.87
CA SER A 47 -2.73 -8.20 7.46
C SER A 47 -3.23 -7.24 8.54
N PHE A 48 -2.34 -6.79 9.43
CA PHE A 48 -2.68 -5.82 10.47
C PHE A 48 -3.20 -4.50 9.90
N LEU A 49 -2.60 -3.99 8.83
CA LEU A 49 -3.03 -2.75 8.20
C LEU A 49 -4.34 -2.92 7.40
N LYS A 50 -4.60 -4.11 6.87
CA LYS A 50 -5.90 -4.47 6.28
C LYS A 50 -7.00 -4.53 7.35
N ASP A 51 -6.75 -5.19 8.48
CA ASP A 51 -7.70 -5.27 9.60
C ASP A 51 -8.05 -3.88 10.15
N LYS A 52 -7.09 -2.95 10.09
CA LYS A 52 -7.28 -1.55 10.49
C LYS A 52 -7.89 -0.66 9.40
N ASN A 53 -8.28 -1.22 8.24
CA ASN A 53 -8.78 -0.49 7.07
C ASN A 53 -7.85 0.64 6.57
N ILE A 54 -6.54 0.50 6.81
CA ILE A 54 -5.52 1.43 6.30
C ILE A 54 -5.14 1.04 4.87
N ILE A 55 -5.09 -0.26 4.61
CA ILE A 55 -5.01 -0.82 3.26
C ILE A 55 -6.41 -1.32 2.93
N ASP A 56 -7.16 -0.49 2.22
CA ASP A 56 -8.45 -0.86 1.65
C ASP A 56 -8.32 -0.66 0.14
N ASP A 57 -7.99 -1.74 -0.57
CA ASP A 57 -7.75 -1.69 -2.02
C ASP A 57 -8.99 -1.19 -2.79
N LEU A 58 -10.21 -1.37 -2.23
CA LEU A 58 -11.46 -0.89 -2.78
C LEU A 58 -11.66 0.61 -2.56
N ARG A 59 -11.40 1.11 -1.35
CA ARG A 59 -11.38 2.57 -1.09
C ARG A 59 -10.24 3.27 -1.82
N PHE A 60 -9.07 2.64 -1.92
CA PHE A 60 -7.95 3.17 -2.67
C PHE A 60 -8.29 3.29 -4.14
N ALA A 61 -8.85 2.24 -4.76
CA ALA A 61 -9.30 2.28 -6.15
C ALA A 61 -10.34 3.39 -6.38
N ARG A 62 -11.34 3.52 -5.50
CA ARG A 62 -12.36 4.58 -5.61
C ARG A 62 -11.77 5.98 -5.43
N LEU A 63 -10.97 6.21 -4.39
CA LEU A 63 -10.34 7.51 -4.13
C LEU A 63 -9.31 7.87 -5.21
N TRP A 64 -8.63 6.89 -5.80
CA TRP A 64 -7.69 7.11 -6.89
C TRP A 64 -8.41 7.48 -8.20
N VAL A 65 -9.50 6.77 -8.54
CA VAL A 65 -10.38 7.12 -9.66
C VAL A 65 -10.99 8.51 -9.45
N GLU A 66 -11.54 8.80 -8.26
CA GLU A 66 -12.11 10.11 -7.94
C GLU A 66 -11.08 11.25 -7.95
N SER A 67 -9.88 11.00 -7.42
CA SER A 67 -8.79 11.98 -7.42
C SER A 67 -8.30 12.26 -8.84
N ARG A 68 -8.26 11.24 -9.72
CA ARG A 68 -7.89 11.39 -11.13
C ARG A 68 -9.00 12.02 -11.98
N MET A 69 -10.27 11.69 -11.73
CA MET A 69 -11.43 12.34 -12.35
C MET A 69 -11.44 13.84 -12.06
N ARG A 70 -11.06 14.25 -10.84
CA ARG A 70 -10.89 15.68 -10.49
C ARG A 70 -9.61 16.31 -11.06
N ALA A 71 -8.55 15.55 -11.29
CA ALA A 71 -7.24 16.07 -11.68
C ALA A 71 -6.95 16.09 -13.19
N ASN A 72 -7.61 15.26 -14.02
CA ASN A 72 -7.46 15.31 -15.49
C ASN A 72 -8.49 14.38 -16.20
N PRO A 73 -9.44 14.90 -16.98
CA PRO A 73 -10.41 14.10 -17.73
C PRO A 73 -9.79 13.55 -19.03
N LYS A 74 -8.77 12.70 -18.92
CA LYS A 74 -8.21 11.97 -20.08
C LYS A 74 -8.43 10.46 -19.95
N GLY A 75 -9.57 10.04 -20.51
CA GLY A 75 -9.84 8.75 -21.17
C GLY A 75 -9.58 7.46 -20.38
N ASP A 76 -10.66 6.84 -19.92
CA ASP A 76 -10.72 5.55 -19.21
C ASP A 76 -9.84 4.42 -19.78
N MET A 77 -9.57 4.41 -21.09
CA MET A 77 -8.76 3.37 -21.76
C MET A 77 -7.28 3.35 -21.35
N ALA A 78 -6.69 4.48 -20.96
CA ALA A 78 -5.29 4.51 -20.51
C ALA A 78 -5.14 3.89 -19.11
N LEU A 79 -6.19 4.00 -18.29
CA LEU A 79 -6.23 3.59 -16.89
C LEU A 79 -6.32 2.07 -16.73
N GLU A 80 -7.16 1.41 -17.53
CA GLU A 80 -7.23 -0.06 -17.57
C GLU A 80 -5.88 -0.69 -17.93
N ARG A 81 -5.14 -0.05 -18.84
CA ARG A 81 -3.84 -0.53 -19.29
C ARG A 81 -2.74 -0.30 -18.24
N GLU A 82 -2.85 0.74 -17.41
CA GLU A 82 -1.97 0.97 -16.25
C GLU A 82 -2.30 0.04 -15.07
N LEU A 83 -3.58 -0.21 -14.80
CA LEU A 83 -4.04 -1.13 -13.74
C LEU A 83 -3.72 -2.59 -14.07
N ARG A 84 -3.76 -3.00 -15.34
CA ARG A 84 -3.31 -4.35 -15.76
C ARG A 84 -1.79 -4.54 -15.69
N GLN A 85 -1.01 -3.46 -15.63
CA GLN A 85 0.46 -3.53 -15.62
C GLN A 85 1.09 -3.32 -14.23
N LYS A 86 0.30 -2.99 -13.20
CA LYS A 86 0.74 -2.98 -11.79
C LYS A 86 0.39 -4.28 -11.08
#